data_AF-A0A2J8A4A2-F1
#
_entry.id   AF-A0A2J8A4A2-F1
#
_cell.length_a   1.000
_cell.length_b   1.000
_cell.length_c   1.000
_cell.angle_alpha   90.00
_cell.angle_beta   90.00
_cell.angle_gamma   90.00
#
_symmetry.space_group_name_H-M   'P 1'
#
loop_
_entity.id
_entity.type
_entity.pdbx_description
1 polymer ?
#
loop_
_entity_poly.entity_id
_entity_poly.type
_entity_poly.pdbx_seq_one_letter_code
_entity_poly.pdbx_strand_id
1 'polypeptide(L)'
;AEVERFVTLGDLRQVDDRMATVLDIEGRLNSYQDLADLYCNREEIFGLPRSEYPALEDVRKAFTPSADLWRIASEFARSLPEWLDGPFTEIDAETVAADVDRWWRATAKLAKQLDKEPGEVVAAVRGKLEDFQVGLAVLETFQKANETLEKIQKNLEDYLETKRMAFPRFYFLSNDELLEILSETKDPLRVQPFLRKIFEGISALEFQPNGDVTAMFSEEGERVEFKTPFNPRDSLGNVERWLIECEIAMRSTLKDTILRAFNDFTRTPRVQWVTSWPGQVVICVDCMYWTRETAEAIAKHTLGEYAQQCTDELMKHCTDELMKRCASAGGGGPKEGRKKGMGCYRTLMGALHLNLGGAPEG
;
A
#
# COMPACT_ATOMS: atom_id res chain seq x y z
N ALA A 1 19.88 41.01 -48.44
CA ALA A 1 20.79 41.59 -47.45
C ALA A 1 20.56 41.06 -46.03
N GLU A 2 19.44 41.37 -45.37
CA GLU A 2 19.21 40.97 -43.96
C GLU A 2 18.85 39.47 -43.82
N VAL A 3 18.01 38.95 -44.73
CA VAL A 3 17.70 37.51 -44.86
C VAL A 3 18.95 36.70 -45.22
N GLU A 4 19.78 37.18 -46.13
CA GLU A 4 21.07 36.53 -46.49
C GLU A 4 22.08 36.52 -45.33
N ARG A 5 22.06 37.55 -44.46
CA ARG A 5 22.88 37.60 -43.23
C ARG A 5 22.36 36.69 -42.13
N PHE A 6 21.04 36.44 -42.08
CA PHE A 6 20.46 35.50 -41.13
C PHE A 6 20.84 34.03 -41.45
N VAL A 7 21.04 33.72 -42.73
CA VAL A 7 21.49 32.41 -43.25
C VAL A 7 22.97 32.11 -42.91
N THR A 8 23.72 33.03 -42.31
CA THR A 8 25.19 32.90 -42.12
C THR A 8 25.65 32.95 -40.66
N LEU A 9 24.77 32.67 -39.70
CA LEU A 9 25.14 32.70 -38.27
C LEU A 9 24.69 31.41 -37.57
N GLY A 10 25.64 30.49 -37.35
CA GLY A 10 25.43 29.20 -36.70
C GLY A 10 25.90 29.12 -35.24
N ASP A 11 24.99 29.33 -34.28
CA ASP A 11 25.19 28.82 -32.90
C ASP A 11 23.85 28.39 -32.26
N LEU A 12 23.78 27.12 -31.87
CA LEU A 12 22.65 26.46 -31.22
C LEU A 12 22.37 27.00 -29.80
N ARG A 13 23.28 27.81 -29.23
CA ARG A 13 23.12 28.44 -27.91
C ARG A 13 22.27 29.70 -27.92
N GLN A 14 22.02 30.28 -29.09
CA GLN A 14 21.23 31.50 -29.26
C GLN A 14 19.83 31.21 -29.81
N VAL A 15 19.31 29.99 -29.62
CA VAL A 15 18.03 29.56 -30.22
C VAL A 15 16.88 30.52 -29.93
N ASP A 16 16.78 31.06 -28.72
CA ASP A 16 15.74 32.02 -28.35
C ASP A 16 15.89 33.38 -29.07
N ASP A 17 17.11 33.93 -29.14
CA ASP A 17 17.40 35.17 -29.85
C ASP A 17 17.17 35.04 -31.37
N ARG A 18 17.50 33.86 -31.91
CA ARG A 18 17.29 33.53 -33.32
C ARG A 18 15.81 33.34 -33.62
N MET A 19 15.04 32.70 -32.74
CA MET A 19 13.60 32.58 -32.88
C MET A 19 12.91 33.96 -32.83
N ALA A 20 13.36 34.88 -31.98
CA ALA A 20 12.87 36.26 -31.96
C ALA A 20 13.12 36.99 -33.29
N THR A 21 14.31 36.79 -33.88
CA THR A 21 14.64 37.34 -35.21
C THR A 21 13.80 36.71 -36.32
N VAL A 22 13.48 35.42 -36.23
CA VAL A 22 12.58 34.74 -37.18
C VAL A 22 11.19 35.39 -37.14
N LEU A 23 10.65 35.61 -35.95
CA LEU A 23 9.34 36.24 -35.77
C LEU A 23 9.30 37.69 -36.31
N ASP A 24 10.37 38.47 -36.12
CA ASP A 24 10.48 39.82 -36.69
C ASP A 24 10.45 39.82 -38.22
N ILE A 25 11.25 38.95 -38.84
CA ILE A 25 11.34 38.83 -40.30
C ILE A 25 10.01 38.32 -40.89
N GLU A 26 9.36 37.32 -40.27
CA GLU A 26 8.03 36.85 -40.68
C GLU A 26 6.98 37.96 -40.56
N GLY A 27 7.01 38.74 -39.47
CA GLY A 27 6.11 39.88 -39.24
C GLY A 27 6.25 40.94 -40.34
N ARG A 28 7.49 41.29 -40.70
CA ARG A 28 7.78 42.22 -41.80
C ARG A 28 7.34 41.65 -43.15
N LEU A 29 7.62 40.38 -43.45
CA LEU A 29 7.19 39.72 -44.68
C LEU A 29 5.66 39.68 -44.82
N ASN A 30 4.94 39.46 -43.73
CA ASN A 30 3.48 39.49 -43.73
C ASN A 30 2.95 40.91 -43.96
N SER A 31 3.55 41.93 -43.34
CA SER A 31 3.17 43.32 -43.60
C SER A 31 3.38 43.74 -45.07
N TYR A 32 4.45 43.25 -45.71
CA TYR A 32 4.69 43.49 -47.13
C TYR A 32 3.71 42.71 -48.03
N GLN A 33 3.28 41.53 -47.60
CA GLN A 33 2.25 40.75 -48.30
C GLN A 33 0.89 41.48 -48.23
N ASP A 34 0.51 41.97 -47.05
CA ASP A 34 -0.74 42.71 -46.87
C ASP A 34 -0.76 43.99 -47.72
N LEU A 35 0.38 44.69 -47.82
CA LEU A 35 0.53 45.84 -48.72
C LEU A 35 0.44 45.44 -50.19
N ALA A 36 1.08 44.34 -50.60
CA ALA A 36 1.00 43.83 -51.97
C ALA A 36 -0.44 43.47 -52.36
N ASP A 37 -1.18 42.82 -51.46
CA ASP A 37 -2.58 42.46 -51.66
C ASP A 37 -3.49 43.71 -51.69
N LEU A 38 -3.21 44.70 -50.84
CA LEU A 38 -3.90 45.99 -50.87
C LEU A 38 -3.70 46.74 -52.19
N TYR A 39 -2.49 46.74 -52.74
CA TYR A 39 -2.21 47.36 -54.03
C TYR A 39 -2.87 46.61 -55.18
N CYS A 40 -2.81 45.27 -55.18
CA CYS A 40 -3.51 44.43 -56.17
C CYS A 40 -5.02 44.70 -56.16
N ASN A 41 -5.64 44.73 -54.98
CA ASN A 41 -7.06 45.01 -54.82
C ASN A 41 -7.44 46.41 -55.34
N ARG A 42 -6.57 47.41 -55.14
CA ARG A 42 -6.79 48.77 -55.69
C ARG A 42 -6.69 48.78 -57.20
N GLU A 43 -5.67 48.13 -57.76
CA GLU A 43 -5.50 48.00 -59.22
C GLU A 43 -6.71 47.34 -59.87
N GLU A 44 -7.26 46.30 -59.25
CA GLU A 44 -8.49 45.63 -59.69
C GLU A 44 -9.71 46.57 -59.71
N ILE A 45 -9.92 47.35 -58.64
CA ILE A 45 -11.01 48.33 -58.55
C ILE A 45 -10.93 49.38 -59.67
N PHE A 46 -9.71 49.79 -60.06
CA PHE A 46 -9.49 50.76 -61.13
C PHE A 46 -9.41 50.12 -62.53
N GLY A 47 -9.63 48.80 -62.66
CA GLY A 47 -9.55 48.08 -63.93
C GLY A 47 -8.14 48.01 -64.53
N LEU A 48 -7.11 48.18 -63.70
CA LEU A 48 -5.70 48.08 -64.08
C LEU A 48 -5.25 46.61 -64.03
N PRO A 49 -4.28 46.20 -64.87
CA PRO A 49 -3.68 44.88 -64.77
C PRO A 49 -2.97 44.71 -63.42
N ARG A 50 -3.16 43.55 -62.79
CA ARG A 50 -2.62 43.23 -61.46
C ARG A 50 -1.10 43.14 -61.50
N SER A 51 -0.44 43.87 -60.60
CA SER A 51 1.00 43.79 -60.39
C SER A 51 1.39 42.49 -59.67
N GLU A 52 2.39 41.78 -60.20
CA GLU A 52 2.97 40.59 -59.55
C GLU A 52 4.19 40.98 -58.71
N TYR A 53 4.35 40.36 -57.53
CA TYR A 53 5.47 40.61 -56.62
C TYR A 53 6.37 39.37 -56.43
N PRO A 54 6.98 38.84 -57.51
CA PRO A 54 7.76 37.59 -57.45
C PRO A 54 8.94 37.67 -56.48
N ALA A 55 9.57 38.84 -56.35
CA ALA A 55 10.68 39.05 -55.42
C ALA A 55 10.29 38.84 -53.94
N LEU A 56 9.04 39.16 -53.54
CA LEU A 56 8.56 38.93 -52.19
C LEU A 56 8.36 37.43 -51.94
N GLU A 57 7.83 36.73 -52.94
CA GLU A 57 7.61 35.29 -52.87
C GLU A 57 8.93 34.50 -52.87
N ASP A 58 9.92 34.95 -53.66
CA ASP A 58 11.27 34.38 -53.70
C ASP A 58 12.00 34.55 -52.36
N VAL A 59 11.92 35.74 -51.75
CA VAL A 59 12.51 35.99 -50.42
C VAL A 59 11.83 35.13 -49.36
N ARG A 60 10.50 34.98 -49.40
CA ARG A 60 9.77 34.10 -48.48
C ARG A 60 10.21 32.65 -48.65
N LYS A 61 10.26 32.15 -49.88
CA LYS A 61 10.73 30.78 -50.20
C LYS A 61 12.17 30.54 -49.76
N ALA A 62 13.05 31.52 -49.90
CA ALA A 62 14.45 31.43 -49.45
C ALA A 62 14.58 31.42 -47.92
N PHE A 63 13.67 32.10 -47.21
CA PHE A 63 13.70 32.22 -45.75
C PHE A 63 13.06 31.04 -45.02
N THR A 64 11.99 30.45 -45.56
CA THR A 64 11.22 29.37 -44.90
C THR A 64 12.07 28.22 -44.36
N PRO A 65 13.06 27.65 -45.09
CA PRO A 65 13.86 26.54 -44.55
C PRO A 65 14.67 26.91 -43.31
N SER A 66 15.15 28.16 -43.22
CA SER A 66 15.89 28.65 -42.06
C SER A 66 14.96 28.93 -40.88
N ALA A 67 13.76 29.46 -41.14
CA ALA A 67 12.74 29.68 -40.10
C ALA A 67 12.27 28.35 -39.48
N ASP A 68 12.01 27.33 -40.31
CA ASP A 68 11.59 26.00 -39.84
C ASP A 68 12.67 25.31 -39.01
N LEU A 69 13.96 25.48 -39.36
CA LEU A 69 15.09 24.97 -38.56
C LEU A 69 15.07 25.53 -37.14
N TRP A 70 15.01 26.85 -37.00
CA TRP A 70 15.04 27.50 -35.68
C TRP A 70 13.79 27.21 -34.87
N ARG A 71 12.63 27.05 -35.53
CA ARG A 71 11.37 26.62 -34.89
C ARG A 71 11.52 25.21 -34.28
N ILE A 72 12.05 24.25 -35.04
CA ILE A 72 12.32 22.89 -34.53
C ILE A 72 13.34 22.92 -33.39
N ALA A 73 14.44 23.67 -33.55
CA ALA A 73 15.47 23.77 -32.52
C ALA A 73 14.93 24.37 -31.22
N SER A 74 14.04 25.37 -31.30
CA SER A 74 13.39 26.01 -30.15
C SER A 74 12.37 25.09 -29.48
N GLU A 75 11.51 24.43 -30.26
CA GLU A 75 10.55 23.45 -29.75
C GLU A 75 11.28 22.32 -29.00
N PHE A 76 12.30 21.71 -29.60
CA PHE A 76 13.10 20.67 -28.97
C PHE A 76 13.82 21.15 -27.70
N ALA A 77 14.42 22.35 -27.73
CA ALA A 77 15.12 22.92 -26.58
C ALA A 77 14.19 23.20 -25.38
N ARG A 78 12.93 23.55 -25.63
CA ARG A 78 11.93 23.78 -24.58
C ARG A 78 11.33 22.47 -24.06
N SER A 79 11.09 21.50 -24.93
CA SER A 79 10.51 20.20 -24.56
C SER A 79 11.48 19.29 -23.82
N LEU A 80 12.79 19.37 -24.10
CA LEU A 80 13.77 18.45 -23.51
C LEU A 80 13.85 18.51 -21.97
N PRO A 81 13.89 19.69 -21.31
CA PRO A 81 13.86 19.78 -19.84
C PRO A 81 12.54 19.30 -19.25
N GLU A 82 11.41 19.58 -19.91
CA GLU A 82 10.08 19.10 -19.49
C GLU A 82 10.03 17.56 -19.48
N TRP A 83 10.70 16.91 -20.44
CA TRP A 83 10.74 15.44 -20.55
C TRP A 83 11.81 14.76 -19.69
N LEU A 84 12.92 15.44 -19.37
CA LEU A 84 14.01 14.84 -18.59
C LEU A 84 13.90 15.10 -17.09
N ASP A 85 13.43 16.29 -16.70
CA ASP A 85 13.37 16.72 -15.30
C ASP A 85 11.94 16.74 -14.75
N GLY A 86 10.92 16.53 -15.60
CA GLY A 86 9.52 16.46 -15.22
C GLY A 86 9.09 15.13 -14.56
N PRO A 87 7.89 15.07 -13.96
CA PRO A 87 7.36 13.83 -13.38
C PRO A 87 7.15 12.76 -14.46
N PHE A 88 7.77 11.59 -14.28
CA PHE A 88 7.69 10.48 -15.25
C PHE A 88 6.26 10.04 -15.58
N THR A 89 5.35 10.15 -14.60
CA THR A 89 3.93 9.77 -14.75
C THR A 89 3.13 10.70 -15.66
N GLU A 90 3.59 11.91 -15.89
CA GLU A 90 2.90 12.91 -16.73
C GLU A 90 3.40 12.91 -18.18
N ILE A 91 4.49 12.20 -18.45
CA ILE A 91 5.07 12.08 -19.78
C ILE A 91 4.30 11.01 -20.55
N ASP A 92 3.81 11.34 -21.73
CA ASP A 92 3.19 10.37 -22.64
C ASP A 92 4.21 9.97 -23.73
N ALA A 93 4.65 8.71 -23.72
CA ALA A 93 5.65 8.24 -24.68
C ALA A 93 5.20 8.36 -26.14
N GLU A 94 3.89 8.21 -26.42
CA GLU A 94 3.38 8.31 -27.80
C GLU A 94 3.52 9.73 -28.34
N THR A 95 3.17 10.74 -27.54
CA THR A 95 3.33 12.15 -27.94
C THR A 95 4.80 12.54 -28.12
N VAL A 96 5.66 12.16 -27.17
CA VAL A 96 7.10 12.44 -27.26
C VAL A 96 7.71 11.77 -28.50
N ALA A 97 7.37 10.50 -28.76
CA ALA A 97 7.86 9.80 -29.94
C ALA A 97 7.35 10.42 -31.25
N ALA A 98 6.10 10.88 -31.29
CA ALA A 98 5.53 11.55 -32.45
C ALA A 98 6.22 12.90 -32.74
N ASP A 99 6.48 13.71 -31.71
CA ASP A 99 7.18 14.98 -31.84
C ASP A 99 8.63 14.80 -32.32
N VAL A 100 9.35 13.83 -31.75
CA VAL A 100 10.72 13.50 -32.15
C VAL A 100 10.77 12.97 -33.59
N ASP A 101 9.86 12.09 -34.01
CA ASP A 101 9.80 11.60 -35.41
C ASP A 101 9.45 12.74 -36.38
N ARG A 102 8.53 13.64 -35.99
CA ARG A 102 8.19 14.83 -36.78
C ARG A 102 9.41 15.74 -36.98
N TRP A 103 10.12 16.08 -35.90
CA TRP A 103 11.32 16.92 -35.96
C TRP A 103 12.46 16.23 -36.73
N TRP A 104 12.62 14.93 -36.58
CA TRP A 104 13.60 14.11 -37.30
C TRP A 104 13.36 14.11 -38.82
N ARG A 105 12.11 13.89 -39.27
CA ARG A 105 11.76 13.94 -40.70
C ARG A 105 11.92 15.35 -41.26
N ALA A 106 11.53 16.37 -40.50
CA ALA A 106 11.64 17.76 -40.93
C ALA A 106 13.11 18.18 -41.08
N THR A 107 13.97 17.88 -40.11
CA THR A 107 15.41 18.15 -40.19
C THR A 107 16.08 17.37 -41.34
N ALA A 108 15.62 16.16 -41.65
CA ALA A 108 16.08 15.41 -42.84
C ALA A 108 15.75 16.08 -44.18
N LYS A 109 14.61 16.78 -44.26
CA LYS A 109 14.24 17.57 -45.43
C LYS A 109 15.07 18.86 -45.50
N LEU A 110 15.25 19.54 -44.38
CA LEU A 110 16.02 20.79 -44.28
C LEU A 110 17.50 20.59 -44.60
N ALA A 111 18.07 19.45 -44.21
CA ALA A 111 19.45 19.07 -44.55
C ALA A 111 19.73 19.01 -46.06
N LYS A 112 18.69 18.84 -46.90
CA LYS A 112 18.81 18.85 -48.37
C LYS A 112 18.63 20.23 -48.99
N GLN A 113 18.08 21.19 -48.24
CA GLN A 113 17.70 22.52 -48.71
C GLN A 113 18.66 23.62 -48.27
N LEU A 114 19.43 23.36 -47.21
CA LEU A 114 20.35 24.30 -46.59
C LEU A 114 21.80 23.85 -46.82
N ASP A 115 22.62 24.70 -47.42
CA ASP A 115 24.05 24.47 -47.67
C ASP A 115 24.93 25.34 -46.75
N LYS A 116 26.15 24.86 -46.45
CA LYS A 116 27.18 25.54 -45.62
C LYS A 116 26.78 25.67 -44.14
N GLU A 117 26.87 26.86 -43.52
CA GLU A 117 26.72 27.04 -42.06
C GLU A 117 25.37 26.61 -41.47
N PRO A 118 24.19 26.92 -42.07
CA PRO A 118 22.92 26.40 -41.57
C PRO A 118 22.85 24.86 -41.59
N GLY A 119 23.62 24.22 -42.48
CA GLY A 119 23.74 22.77 -42.55
C GLY A 119 24.44 22.17 -41.32
N GLU A 120 25.41 22.87 -40.73
CA GLU A 120 26.09 22.42 -39.50
C GLU A 120 25.12 22.45 -38.30
N VAL A 121 24.27 23.47 -38.22
CA VAL A 121 23.22 23.57 -37.19
C VAL A 121 22.18 22.47 -37.37
N VAL A 122 21.75 22.19 -38.60
CA VAL A 122 20.85 21.06 -38.90
C VAL A 122 21.48 19.74 -38.46
N ALA A 123 22.76 19.51 -38.76
CA ALA A 123 23.47 18.31 -38.36
C ALA A 123 23.58 18.17 -36.83
N ALA A 124 23.81 19.28 -36.11
CA ALA A 124 23.88 19.28 -34.66
C ALA A 124 22.52 19.02 -33.98
N VAL A 125 21.43 19.64 -34.45
CA VAL A 125 20.06 19.34 -33.96
C VAL A 125 19.72 17.88 -34.24
N ARG A 126 20.05 17.40 -35.44
CA ARG A 126 19.81 16.02 -35.86
C ARG A 126 20.56 15.00 -34.99
N GLY A 127 21.83 15.24 -34.68
CA GLY A 127 22.61 14.36 -33.80
C GLY A 127 21.99 14.27 -32.39
N LYS A 128 21.52 15.38 -31.84
CA LYS A 128 20.80 15.36 -30.55
C LYS A 128 19.47 14.60 -30.60
N LEU A 129 18.74 14.70 -31.72
CA LEU A 129 17.51 13.92 -31.94
C LEU A 129 17.80 12.42 -32.06
N GLU A 130 18.89 12.03 -32.75
CA GLU A 130 19.37 10.64 -32.82
C GLU A 130 19.66 10.07 -31.43
N ASP A 131 20.45 10.81 -30.64
CA ASP A 131 20.81 10.40 -29.28
C ASP A 131 19.56 10.23 -28.40
N PHE A 132 18.60 11.16 -28.51
CA PHE A 132 17.35 11.08 -27.76
C PHE A 132 16.43 9.94 -28.23
N GLN A 133 16.42 9.64 -29.53
CA GLN A 133 15.60 8.58 -30.12
C GLN A 133 15.96 7.19 -29.58
N VAL A 134 17.22 6.96 -29.21
CA VAL A 134 17.65 5.72 -28.52
C VAL A 134 16.98 5.59 -27.14
N GLY A 135 16.77 6.70 -26.43
CA GLY A 135 16.12 6.73 -25.11
C GLY A 135 14.60 6.48 -25.15
N LEU A 136 13.93 6.77 -26.26
CA LEU A 136 12.47 6.61 -26.39
C LEU A 136 12.00 5.17 -26.25
N ALA A 137 12.75 4.20 -26.79
CA ALA A 137 12.42 2.79 -26.65
C ALA A 137 12.43 2.33 -25.19
N VAL A 138 13.28 2.94 -24.36
CA VAL A 138 13.38 2.68 -22.93
C VAL A 138 12.18 3.31 -22.21
N LEU A 139 11.78 4.53 -22.57
CA LEU A 139 10.61 5.22 -22.02
C LEU A 139 9.33 4.38 -22.20
N GLU A 140 9.04 3.91 -23.42
CA GLU A 140 7.87 3.05 -23.68
C GLU A 140 7.89 1.77 -22.83
N THR A 141 9.07 1.17 -22.65
CA THR A 141 9.23 -0.05 -21.87
C THR A 141 8.93 0.20 -20.39
N PHE A 142 9.42 1.30 -19.83
CA PHE A 142 9.17 1.67 -18.44
C PHE A 142 7.70 2.00 -18.18
N GLN A 143 7.02 2.70 -19.09
CA GLN A 143 5.59 2.99 -18.95
C GLN A 143 4.76 1.70 -18.94
N LYS A 144 4.99 0.79 -19.89
CA LYS A 144 4.34 -0.53 -19.93
C LYS A 144 4.64 -1.35 -18.66
N ALA A 145 5.87 -1.30 -18.15
CA ALA A 145 6.23 -1.96 -16.90
C ALA A 145 5.47 -1.36 -15.71
N ASN A 146 5.31 -0.03 -15.66
CA ASN A 146 4.56 0.64 -14.60
C ASN A 146 3.06 0.28 -14.63
N GLU A 147 2.42 0.31 -15.81
CA GLU A 147 1.03 -0.15 -15.95
C GLU A 147 0.85 -1.61 -15.52
N THR A 148 1.82 -2.46 -15.85
CA THR A 148 1.80 -3.87 -15.46
C THR A 148 1.96 -4.01 -13.94
N LEU A 149 2.82 -3.21 -13.33
CA LEU A 149 3.02 -3.17 -11.89
C LEU A 149 1.73 -2.72 -11.17
N GLU A 150 1.06 -1.68 -11.65
CA GLU A 150 -0.22 -1.21 -11.09
C GLU A 150 -1.31 -2.29 -11.17
N LYS A 151 -1.41 -3.00 -12.31
CA LYS A 151 -2.32 -4.14 -12.46
C LYS A 151 -2.00 -5.26 -11.48
N ILE A 152 -0.72 -5.57 -11.28
CA ILE A 152 -0.27 -6.58 -10.32
C ILE A 152 -0.61 -6.16 -8.89
N GLN A 153 -0.34 -4.90 -8.52
CA GLN A 153 -0.65 -4.37 -7.19
C GLN A 153 -2.15 -4.46 -6.89
N LYS A 154 -3.00 -4.03 -7.82
CA LYS A 154 -4.46 -4.12 -7.67
C LYS A 154 -4.93 -5.57 -7.50
N ASN A 155 -4.46 -6.48 -8.36
CA ASN A 155 -4.82 -7.90 -8.27
C ASN A 155 -4.34 -8.53 -6.95
N LEU A 156 -3.18 -8.10 -6.45
CA LEU A 156 -2.65 -8.54 -5.16
C LEU A 156 -3.52 -8.06 -4.01
N GLU A 157 -3.94 -6.80 -4.01
CA GLU A 157 -4.85 -6.24 -3.00
C GLU A 157 -6.20 -6.98 -2.98
N ASP A 158 -6.81 -7.21 -4.14
CA ASP A 158 -8.06 -7.97 -4.26
C ASP A 158 -7.91 -9.42 -3.75
N TYR A 159 -6.76 -10.05 -4.01
CA TYR A 159 -6.44 -11.38 -3.50
C TYR A 159 -6.28 -11.40 -1.98
N LEU A 160 -5.52 -10.44 -1.42
CA LEU A 160 -5.32 -10.32 0.03
C LEU A 160 -6.64 -10.04 0.76
N GLU A 161 -7.51 -9.21 0.18
CA GLU A 161 -8.82 -8.92 0.77
C GLU A 161 -9.73 -10.15 0.77
N THR A 162 -9.69 -10.97 -0.30
CA THR A 162 -10.38 -12.27 -0.33
C THR A 162 -9.90 -13.20 0.80
N LYS A 163 -8.59 -13.20 1.08
CA LYS A 163 -8.01 -13.97 2.19
C LYS A 163 -8.40 -13.42 3.55
N ARG A 164 -8.48 -12.09 3.72
CA ARG A 164 -8.97 -11.45 4.95
C ARG A 164 -10.44 -11.76 5.23
N MET A 165 -11.28 -11.78 4.20
CA MET A 165 -12.69 -12.15 4.34
C MET A 165 -12.87 -13.61 4.77
N ALA A 166 -11.98 -14.51 4.34
CA ALA A 166 -11.99 -15.91 4.76
C ALA A 166 -11.58 -16.09 6.23
N PHE A 167 -10.63 -15.29 6.72
CA PHE A 167 -10.19 -15.32 8.12
C PHE A 167 -10.00 -13.88 8.66
N PRO A 168 -11.03 -13.31 9.32
CA PRO A 168 -11.05 -11.90 9.72
C PRO A 168 -9.90 -11.46 10.64
N ARG A 169 -9.23 -12.38 11.34
CA ARG A 169 -8.05 -12.02 12.15
C ARG A 169 -6.88 -11.53 11.30
N PHE A 170 -6.86 -11.78 9.98
CA PHE A 170 -5.85 -11.19 9.08
C PHE A 170 -5.98 -9.67 8.92
N TYR A 171 -7.07 -9.02 9.36
CA TYR A 171 -7.14 -7.55 9.43
C TYR A 171 -6.16 -6.96 10.47
N PHE A 172 -5.63 -7.78 11.39
CA PHE A 172 -4.61 -7.34 12.36
C PHE A 172 -3.17 -7.42 11.82
N LEU A 173 -2.98 -7.90 10.58
CA LEU A 173 -1.68 -8.01 9.92
C LEU A 173 -1.52 -6.96 8.82
N SER A 174 -0.29 -6.47 8.62
CA SER A 174 0.02 -5.64 7.46
C SER A 174 -0.02 -6.46 6.16
N ASN A 175 -0.04 -5.79 5.01
CA ASN A 175 0.00 -6.47 3.70
C ASN A 175 1.27 -7.32 3.55
N ASP A 176 2.43 -6.80 3.98
CA ASP A 176 3.71 -7.50 3.89
C ASP A 176 3.74 -8.76 4.76
N GLU A 177 3.21 -8.67 5.98
CA GLU A 177 3.12 -9.80 6.92
C GLU A 177 2.18 -10.89 6.39
N LEU A 178 1.05 -10.48 5.82
CA LEU A 178 0.10 -11.40 5.23
C LEU A 178 0.71 -12.09 3.99
N LEU A 179 1.48 -11.36 3.18
CA LEU A 179 2.20 -11.94 2.04
C LEU A 179 3.29 -12.91 2.49
N GLU A 180 4.02 -12.62 3.57
CA GLU A 180 5.03 -13.54 4.12
C GLU A 180 4.37 -14.87 4.51
N ILE A 181 3.24 -14.81 5.22
CA ILE A 181 2.45 -16.00 5.60
C ILE A 181 1.91 -16.76 4.37
N LEU A 182 1.41 -16.06 3.36
CA LEU A 182 0.79 -16.68 2.18
C LEU A 182 1.82 -17.15 1.14
N SER A 183 3.04 -16.60 1.15
CA SER A 183 4.10 -16.96 0.20
C SER A 183 4.72 -18.33 0.51
N GLU A 184 4.79 -18.70 1.79
CA GLU A 184 5.44 -19.93 2.25
C GLU A 184 4.44 -20.97 2.77
N THR A 185 3.44 -21.32 1.95
CA THR A 185 2.36 -22.28 2.29
C THR A 185 2.83 -23.70 2.65
N LYS A 186 4.11 -24.01 2.43
CA LYS A 186 4.70 -25.34 2.69
C LYS A 186 5.26 -25.51 4.10
N ASP A 187 5.66 -24.42 4.76
CA ASP A 187 6.23 -24.47 6.11
C ASP A 187 5.32 -23.76 7.13
N PRO A 188 4.51 -24.51 7.90
CA PRO A 188 3.60 -23.91 8.88
C PRO A 188 4.33 -23.26 10.07
N LEU A 189 5.64 -23.51 10.26
CA LEU A 189 6.42 -22.88 11.32
C LEU A 189 6.61 -21.38 11.08
N ARG A 190 6.55 -20.93 9.82
CA ARG A 190 6.68 -19.52 9.45
C ARG A 190 5.54 -18.65 9.98
N VAL A 191 4.41 -19.25 10.34
CA VAL A 191 3.26 -18.52 10.89
C VAL A 191 3.45 -18.17 12.38
N GLN A 192 4.35 -18.87 13.08
CA GLN A 192 4.60 -18.69 14.54
C GLN A 192 4.82 -17.23 14.97
N PRO A 193 5.66 -16.41 14.30
CA PRO A 193 5.90 -15.02 14.72
C PRO A 193 4.65 -14.14 14.66
N PHE A 194 3.71 -14.46 13.77
CA PHE A 194 2.49 -13.69 13.54
C PHE A 194 1.33 -14.13 14.42
N LEU A 195 1.40 -15.31 15.05
CA LEU A 195 0.32 -15.85 15.90
C LEU A 195 -0.10 -14.88 17.00
N ARG A 196 0.85 -14.18 17.63
CA ARG A 196 0.57 -13.20 18.69
C ARG A 196 -0.33 -12.05 18.25
N LYS A 197 -0.31 -11.70 16.96
CA LYS A 197 -1.15 -10.63 16.39
C LYS A 197 -2.55 -11.11 16.05
N ILE A 198 -2.68 -12.36 15.59
CA ILE A 198 -3.96 -12.92 15.15
C ILE A 198 -4.71 -13.68 16.26
N PHE A 199 -4.02 -14.14 17.29
CA PHE A 199 -4.57 -14.82 18.47
C PHE A 199 -4.10 -14.13 19.75
N GLU A 200 -5.04 -13.53 20.47
CA GLU A 200 -4.81 -13.04 21.82
C GLU A 200 -4.61 -14.23 22.76
N GLY A 201 -3.44 -14.30 23.41
CA GLY A 201 -3.09 -15.35 24.37
C GLY A 201 -2.39 -16.59 23.80
N ILE A 202 -2.17 -16.68 22.48
CA ILE A 202 -1.30 -17.72 21.89
C ILE A 202 0.02 -17.08 21.44
N SER A 203 1.12 -17.51 22.04
CA SER A 203 2.46 -17.15 21.61
C SER A 203 3.03 -18.16 20.60
N ALA A 204 2.75 -19.44 20.74
CA ALA A 204 3.30 -20.47 19.87
C ALA A 204 2.45 -21.74 19.83
N LEU A 205 2.61 -22.54 18.78
CA LEU A 205 2.03 -23.87 18.64
C LEU A 205 3.12 -24.96 18.71
N GLU A 206 2.77 -26.12 19.27
CA GLU A 206 3.63 -27.30 19.32
C GLU A 206 3.41 -28.16 18.07
N PHE A 207 4.43 -28.24 17.20
CA PHE A 207 4.40 -29.06 16.00
C PHE A 207 5.18 -30.36 16.22
N GLN A 208 4.52 -31.48 15.97
CA GLN A 208 5.14 -32.80 16.01
C GLN A 208 5.88 -33.10 14.69
N PRO A 209 6.83 -34.06 14.66
CA PRO A 209 7.56 -34.42 13.44
C PRO A 209 6.69 -34.91 12.28
N ASN A 210 5.49 -35.41 12.56
CA ASN A 210 4.50 -35.80 11.56
C ASN A 210 3.74 -34.60 10.95
N GLY A 211 3.91 -33.40 11.52
CA GLY A 211 3.24 -32.16 11.12
C GLY A 211 1.99 -31.84 11.93
N ASP A 212 1.60 -32.66 12.90
CA ASP A 212 0.42 -32.41 13.73
C ASP A 212 0.68 -31.31 14.76
N VAL A 213 -0.33 -30.48 14.98
CA VAL A 213 -0.34 -29.49 16.04
C VAL A 213 -1.01 -30.08 17.28
N THR A 214 -0.24 -30.25 18.36
CA THR A 214 -0.70 -30.96 19.57
C THR A 214 -0.99 -30.07 20.76
N ALA A 215 -0.34 -28.91 20.87
CA ALA A 215 -0.54 -27.99 21.98
C ALA A 215 -0.33 -26.53 21.56
N MET A 216 -0.83 -25.62 22.40
CA MET A 216 -0.58 -24.18 22.31
C MET A 216 0.13 -23.68 23.57
N PHE A 217 0.93 -22.63 23.39
CA PHE A 217 1.69 -21.97 24.45
C PHE A 217 1.25 -20.52 24.59
N SER A 218 1.07 -20.05 25.83
CA SER A 218 0.90 -18.63 26.15
C SER A 218 2.23 -17.87 26.11
N GLU A 219 2.18 -16.53 26.17
CA GLU A 219 3.40 -15.71 26.27
C GLU A 219 4.18 -15.96 27.56
N GLU A 220 3.48 -16.39 28.60
CA GLU A 220 3.98 -16.64 29.93
C GLU A 220 4.40 -18.12 30.12
N GLY A 221 4.37 -18.90 29.04
CA GLY A 221 4.84 -20.28 29.01
C GLY A 221 3.82 -21.32 29.47
N GLU A 222 2.54 -20.95 29.63
CA GLU A 222 1.48 -21.92 29.94
C GLU A 222 1.22 -22.82 28.72
N ARG A 223 1.31 -24.14 28.90
CA ARG A 223 1.08 -25.13 27.84
C ARG A 223 -0.31 -25.75 27.98
N VAL A 224 -1.13 -25.67 26.93
CA VAL A 224 -2.45 -26.31 26.85
C VAL A 224 -2.48 -27.29 25.68
N GLU A 225 -2.73 -28.56 25.96
CA GLU A 225 -2.84 -29.61 24.96
C GLU A 225 -4.20 -29.61 24.28
N PHE A 226 -4.22 -29.70 22.94
CA PHE A 226 -5.45 -29.75 22.17
C PHE A 226 -6.15 -31.09 22.35
N LYS A 227 -7.47 -31.03 22.58
CA LYS A 227 -8.32 -32.23 22.63
C LYS A 227 -8.34 -32.98 21.30
N THR A 228 -8.36 -32.23 20.20
CA THR A 228 -8.36 -32.76 18.84
C THR A 228 -7.18 -32.13 18.11
N PRO A 229 -6.05 -32.85 17.98
CA PRO A 229 -4.94 -32.43 17.14
C PRO A 229 -5.40 -32.25 15.68
N PHE A 230 -4.75 -31.35 14.96
CA PHE A 230 -5.02 -31.08 13.56
C PHE A 230 -3.71 -30.93 12.79
N ASN A 231 -3.73 -31.21 11.48
CA ASN A 231 -2.54 -31.11 10.64
C ASN A 231 -2.71 -30.01 9.58
N PRO A 232 -1.85 -28.98 9.56
CA PRO A 232 -1.90 -27.93 8.54
C PRO A 232 -1.81 -28.44 7.10
N ARG A 233 -1.22 -29.62 6.86
CA ARG A 233 -1.11 -30.22 5.52
C ARG A 233 -2.45 -30.67 4.95
N ASP A 234 -3.43 -30.97 5.82
CA ASP A 234 -4.78 -31.38 5.38
C ASP A 234 -5.56 -30.22 4.76
N SER A 235 -5.10 -28.99 4.96
CA SER A 235 -5.72 -27.78 4.42
C SER A 235 -5.33 -27.42 2.99
N LEU A 236 -4.72 -28.34 2.22
CA LEU A 236 -4.37 -28.15 0.81
C LEU A 236 -3.49 -26.91 0.54
N GLY A 237 -2.69 -26.50 1.52
CA GLY A 237 -1.84 -25.30 1.44
C GLY A 237 -2.56 -23.97 1.69
N ASN A 238 -3.85 -23.98 2.01
CA ASN A 238 -4.57 -22.77 2.41
C ASN A 238 -4.38 -22.50 3.91
N VAL A 239 -3.62 -21.44 4.21
CA VAL A 239 -3.26 -21.08 5.59
C VAL A 239 -4.49 -20.71 6.40
N GLU A 240 -5.46 -20.01 5.78
CA GLU A 240 -6.70 -19.59 6.44
C GLU A 240 -7.51 -20.78 6.99
N ARG A 241 -7.47 -21.92 6.31
CA ARG A 241 -8.31 -23.07 6.65
C ARG A 241 -7.83 -23.77 7.91
N TRP A 242 -6.52 -24.03 8.02
CA TRP A 242 -5.99 -24.66 9.23
C TRP A 242 -5.96 -23.69 10.41
N LEU A 243 -5.85 -22.37 10.17
CA LEU A 243 -6.00 -21.37 11.25
C LEU A 243 -7.44 -21.34 11.80
N ILE A 244 -8.45 -21.54 10.95
CA ILE A 244 -9.84 -21.75 11.39
C ILE A 244 -9.96 -23.05 12.20
N GLU A 245 -9.34 -24.13 11.76
CA GLU A 245 -9.31 -25.40 12.51
C GLU A 245 -8.61 -25.23 13.87
N CYS A 246 -7.52 -24.47 13.94
CA CYS A 246 -6.86 -24.09 15.17
C CYS A 246 -7.80 -23.33 16.13
N GLU A 247 -8.59 -22.38 15.62
CA GLU A 247 -9.58 -21.67 16.42
C GLU A 247 -10.68 -22.59 16.97
N ILE A 248 -11.17 -23.51 16.14
CA ILE A 248 -12.18 -24.51 16.54
C ILE A 248 -11.59 -25.45 17.61
N ALA A 249 -10.37 -25.96 17.38
CA ALA A 249 -9.67 -26.83 18.31
C ALA A 249 -9.40 -26.13 19.65
N MET A 250 -8.98 -24.87 19.63
CA MET A 250 -8.79 -24.04 20.82
C MET A 250 -10.09 -23.91 21.62
N ARG A 251 -11.19 -23.50 20.98
CA ARG A 251 -12.50 -23.33 21.65
C ARG A 251 -13.01 -24.64 22.25
N SER A 252 -12.90 -25.74 21.50
CA SER A 252 -13.30 -27.08 21.94
C SER A 252 -12.47 -27.54 23.14
N THR A 253 -11.16 -27.32 23.09
CA THR A 253 -10.20 -27.69 24.14
C THR A 253 -10.44 -26.91 25.42
N LEU A 254 -10.63 -25.59 25.33
CA LEU A 254 -10.93 -24.76 26.52
C LEU A 254 -12.25 -25.16 27.16
N LYS A 255 -13.30 -25.39 26.37
CA LYS A 255 -14.60 -25.86 26.88
C LYS A 255 -14.46 -27.20 27.62
N ASP A 256 -13.73 -28.15 27.03
CA ASP A 256 -13.49 -29.46 27.64
C ASP A 256 -12.66 -29.37 28.92
N THR A 257 -11.61 -28.54 28.90
CA THR A 257 -10.72 -28.33 30.05
C THR A 257 -11.48 -27.68 31.22
N ILE A 258 -12.33 -26.69 30.95
CA ILE A 258 -13.20 -26.07 31.97
C ILE A 258 -14.16 -27.11 32.57
N LEU A 259 -14.78 -27.96 31.75
CA LEU A 259 -15.69 -29.00 32.24
C LEU A 259 -14.97 -30.06 33.09
N ARG A 260 -13.77 -30.48 32.67
CA ARG A 260 -12.96 -31.42 33.46
C ARG A 260 -12.52 -30.80 34.78
N ALA A 261 -12.04 -29.56 34.77
CA ALA A 261 -11.66 -28.82 35.96
C ALA A 261 -12.85 -28.64 36.93
N PHE A 262 -14.03 -28.28 36.40
CA PHE A 262 -15.25 -28.12 37.18
C PHE A 262 -15.69 -29.40 37.90
N ASN A 263 -15.58 -30.56 37.22
CA ASN A 263 -15.92 -31.86 37.81
C ASN A 263 -14.86 -32.35 38.81
N ASP A 264 -13.61 -31.94 38.64
CA ASP A 264 -12.50 -32.31 39.53
C ASP A 264 -12.46 -31.46 40.82
N PHE A 265 -13.06 -30.27 40.79
CA PHE A 265 -13.04 -29.30 41.91
C PHE A 265 -13.45 -29.90 43.26
N THR A 266 -14.47 -30.75 43.29
CA THR A 266 -14.98 -31.37 44.54
C THR A 266 -14.27 -32.66 44.92
N ARG A 267 -13.42 -33.19 44.03
CA ARG A 267 -12.77 -34.50 44.19
C ARG A 267 -11.33 -34.37 44.71
N THR A 268 -10.68 -33.25 44.38
CA THR A 268 -9.28 -33.01 44.66
C THR A 268 -9.13 -31.89 45.70
N PRO A 269 -8.19 -32.00 46.66
CA PRO A 269 -7.92 -30.91 47.61
C PRO A 269 -7.58 -29.60 46.90
N ARG A 270 -8.11 -28.49 47.43
CA ARG A 270 -8.04 -27.15 46.81
C ARG A 270 -6.65 -26.75 46.30
N VAL A 271 -5.61 -26.91 47.12
CA VAL A 271 -4.23 -26.53 46.75
C VAL A 271 -3.73 -27.36 45.56
N GLN A 272 -3.95 -28.67 45.60
CA GLN A 272 -3.53 -29.57 44.54
C GLN A 272 -4.31 -29.31 43.25
N TRP A 273 -5.62 -29.04 43.36
CA TRP A 273 -6.48 -28.71 42.24
C TRP A 273 -6.01 -27.43 41.53
N VAL A 274 -5.77 -26.34 42.27
CA VAL A 274 -5.27 -25.06 41.72
C VAL A 274 -3.94 -25.25 40.97
N THR A 275 -3.06 -26.13 41.44
CA THR A 275 -1.78 -26.40 40.78
C THR A 275 -1.85 -27.35 39.58
N SER A 276 -2.98 -28.04 39.38
CA SER A 276 -3.14 -29.06 38.33
C SER A 276 -3.81 -28.53 37.06
N TRP A 277 -4.45 -27.36 37.13
CA TRP A 277 -5.26 -26.79 36.05
C TRP A 277 -4.72 -25.44 35.57
N PRO A 278 -4.97 -25.06 34.30
CA PRO A 278 -4.55 -23.75 33.76
C PRO A 278 -5.12 -22.57 34.57
N GLY A 279 -4.35 -21.49 34.71
CA GLY A 279 -4.66 -20.38 35.63
C GLY A 279 -6.00 -19.70 35.34
N GLN A 280 -6.28 -19.41 34.06
CA GLN A 280 -7.56 -18.81 33.66
C GLN A 280 -8.75 -19.77 33.83
N VAL A 281 -8.52 -21.07 33.68
CA VAL A 281 -9.56 -22.09 33.91
C VAL A 281 -9.90 -22.19 35.40
N VAL A 282 -8.89 -22.15 36.26
CA VAL A 282 -9.04 -22.11 37.73
C VAL A 282 -9.92 -20.94 38.13
N ILE A 283 -9.60 -19.71 37.70
CA ILE A 283 -10.38 -18.51 38.02
C ILE A 283 -11.83 -18.62 37.53
N CYS A 284 -12.03 -19.15 36.32
CA CYS A 284 -13.36 -19.31 35.76
C CYS A 284 -14.22 -20.27 36.60
N VAL A 285 -13.69 -21.45 36.92
CA VAL A 285 -14.40 -22.45 37.73
C VAL A 285 -14.63 -21.95 39.15
N ASP A 286 -13.67 -21.23 39.73
CA ASP A 286 -13.81 -20.61 41.06
C ASP A 286 -14.97 -19.63 41.10
N CYS A 287 -15.08 -18.74 40.10
CA CYS A 287 -16.22 -17.84 39.98
C CYS A 287 -17.55 -18.59 39.85
N MET A 288 -17.58 -19.74 39.15
CA MET A 288 -18.78 -20.56 39.01
C MET A 288 -19.21 -21.18 40.35
N TYR A 289 -18.28 -21.80 41.07
CA TYR A 289 -18.54 -22.39 42.38
C TYR A 289 -18.92 -21.32 43.42
N TRP A 290 -18.16 -20.23 43.48
CA TRP A 290 -18.44 -19.11 44.37
C TRP A 290 -19.83 -18.53 44.13
N THR A 291 -20.23 -18.34 42.87
CA THR A 291 -21.57 -17.84 42.53
C THR A 291 -22.65 -18.81 42.97
N ARG A 292 -22.47 -20.11 42.74
CA ARG A 292 -23.42 -21.15 43.14
C ARG A 292 -23.59 -21.22 44.66
N GLU A 293 -22.49 -21.28 45.39
CA GLU A 293 -22.49 -21.39 46.85
C GLU A 293 -23.03 -20.11 47.51
N THR A 294 -22.70 -18.94 46.95
CA THR A 294 -23.30 -17.67 47.40
C THR A 294 -24.81 -17.65 47.20
N ALA A 295 -25.31 -18.11 46.05
CA ALA A 295 -26.74 -18.19 45.77
C ALA A 295 -27.47 -19.14 46.75
N GLU A 296 -26.85 -20.28 47.05
CA GLU A 296 -27.38 -21.22 48.06
C GLU A 296 -27.38 -20.61 49.47
N ALA A 297 -26.32 -19.91 49.86
CA ALA A 297 -26.22 -19.25 51.17
C ALA A 297 -27.26 -18.13 51.32
N ILE A 298 -27.56 -17.39 50.24
CA ILE A 298 -28.63 -16.40 50.21
C ILE A 298 -29.99 -17.09 50.41
N ALA A 299 -30.26 -18.17 49.67
CA ALA A 299 -31.52 -18.91 49.79
C ALA A 299 -31.72 -19.55 51.18
N LYS A 300 -30.63 -19.97 51.83
CA LYS A 300 -30.63 -20.56 53.19
C LYS A 300 -30.53 -19.50 54.30
N HIS A 301 -30.38 -18.22 53.95
CA HIS A 301 -30.11 -17.11 54.89
C HIS A 301 -28.83 -17.27 55.75
N THR A 302 -27.85 -18.04 55.28
CA THR A 302 -26.58 -18.34 55.99
C THR A 302 -25.38 -17.56 55.42
N LEU A 303 -25.63 -16.42 54.76
CA LEU A 303 -24.59 -15.65 54.06
C LEU A 303 -23.41 -15.23 54.96
N GLY A 304 -23.67 -14.90 56.22
CA GLY A 304 -22.64 -14.52 57.19
C GLY A 304 -21.68 -15.67 57.53
N GLU A 305 -22.20 -16.89 57.64
CA GLU A 305 -21.42 -18.09 57.92
C GLU A 305 -20.55 -18.47 56.71
N TYR A 306 -21.13 -18.39 55.51
CA TYR A 306 -20.40 -18.64 54.26
C TYR A 306 -19.28 -17.61 54.04
N ALA A 307 -19.51 -16.33 54.35
CA ALA A 307 -18.48 -15.30 54.28
C ALA A 307 -17.29 -15.59 55.23
N GLN A 308 -17.57 -16.09 56.44
CA GLN A 308 -16.53 -16.50 57.37
C GLN A 308 -15.76 -17.71 56.82
N GLN A 309 -16.45 -18.71 56.28
CA GLN A 309 -15.82 -19.88 55.67
C GLN A 309 -14.87 -19.51 54.52
N CYS A 310 -15.30 -18.64 53.59
CA CYS A 310 -14.42 -18.18 52.51
C CYS A 310 -13.19 -17.43 53.04
N THR A 311 -13.36 -16.64 54.11
CA THR A 311 -12.26 -15.90 54.74
C THR A 311 -11.25 -16.86 55.39
N ASP A 312 -11.74 -17.88 56.07
CA ASP A 312 -10.90 -18.89 56.72
C ASP A 312 -10.16 -19.75 55.69
N GLU A 313 -10.82 -20.12 54.58
CA GLU A 313 -10.19 -20.82 53.46
C GLU A 313 -9.09 -19.97 52.80
N LEU A 314 -9.37 -18.69 52.52
CA LEU A 314 -8.36 -17.77 51.99
C LEU A 314 -7.15 -17.64 52.93
N MET A 315 -7.38 -17.48 54.23
CA MET A 315 -6.32 -17.38 55.23
C MET A 315 -5.50 -18.67 55.35
N LYS A 316 -6.14 -19.84 55.20
CA LYS A 316 -5.47 -21.15 55.21
C LYS A 316 -4.60 -21.37 53.97
N HIS A 317 -5.03 -20.86 52.81
CA HIS A 317 -4.35 -21.04 51.52
C HIS A 317 -3.31 -19.95 51.20
N CYS A 318 -3.29 -18.82 51.93
CA CYS A 318 -2.26 -17.77 51.84
C CYS A 318 -0.91 -18.13 52.49
N THR A 319 -0.63 -19.40 52.75
CA THR A 319 0.70 -19.85 53.22
C THR A 319 1.64 -20.03 52.02
N ASP A 320 2.70 -19.22 51.97
CA ASP A 320 3.93 -19.13 51.13
C ASP A 320 4.11 -19.88 49.78
N GLU A 321 3.42 -20.99 49.53
CA GLU A 321 3.61 -21.88 48.37
C GLU A 321 2.77 -21.46 47.15
N LEU A 322 1.55 -20.94 47.36
CA LEU A 322 0.69 -20.41 46.29
C LEU A 322 1.15 -19.02 45.78
N MET A 323 1.65 -18.16 46.68
CA MET A 323 2.16 -16.82 46.32
C MET A 323 3.39 -16.87 45.40
N LYS A 324 4.27 -17.88 45.55
CA LYS A 324 5.45 -18.07 44.69
C LYS A 324 5.09 -18.46 43.26
N ARG A 325 3.97 -19.17 43.04
CA ARG A 325 3.54 -19.62 41.72
C ARG A 325 2.50 -18.71 41.06
N CYS A 326 1.68 -17.97 41.80
CA CYS A 326 0.88 -16.89 41.21
C CYS A 326 1.76 -15.78 40.60
N ALA A 327 3.00 -15.61 41.09
CA ALA A 327 4.01 -14.77 40.46
C ALA A 327 4.59 -15.34 39.14
N SER A 328 4.46 -16.66 38.91
CA SER A 328 4.93 -17.34 37.68
C SER A 328 3.80 -17.80 36.75
N ALA A 329 2.57 -17.89 37.25
CA ALA A 329 1.36 -18.17 36.48
C ALA A 329 0.88 -16.83 35.89
N GLY A 330 1.60 -16.39 34.86
CA GLY A 330 1.31 -15.18 34.13
C GLY A 330 0.03 -15.34 33.30
N GLY A 331 -1.11 -15.18 33.95
CA GLY A 331 -2.19 -14.48 33.27
C GLY A 331 -1.94 -13.00 33.46
N GLY A 332 -2.25 -12.16 32.47
CA GLY A 332 -2.51 -10.75 32.75
C GLY A 332 -3.44 -10.65 33.96
N GLY A 333 -2.87 -10.33 35.13
CA GLY A 333 -3.54 -10.56 36.41
C GLY A 333 -4.87 -9.82 36.44
N PRO A 334 -5.95 -10.41 36.97
CA PRO A 334 -7.20 -9.69 37.15
C PRO A 334 -6.91 -8.38 37.88
N LYS A 335 -7.16 -7.24 37.22
CA LYS A 335 -7.04 -5.94 37.88
C LYS A 335 -8.00 -5.95 39.06
N GLU A 336 -7.46 -5.73 40.26
CA GLU A 336 -8.23 -5.73 41.49
C GLU A 336 -9.47 -4.83 41.33
N GLY A 337 -10.66 -5.42 41.53
CA GLY A 337 -11.94 -4.82 41.20
C GLY A 337 -12.27 -3.62 42.10
N ARG A 338 -11.68 -2.45 41.82
CA ARG A 338 -12.08 -1.20 42.47
C ARG A 338 -13.52 -0.87 42.09
N LYS A 339 -14.27 -0.21 42.97
CA LYS A 339 -15.66 0.25 42.73
C LYS A 339 -15.86 0.97 41.38
N LYS A 340 -14.83 1.67 40.87
CA LYS A 340 -14.82 2.28 39.54
C LYS A 340 -14.90 1.26 38.39
N GLY A 341 -14.21 0.12 38.50
CA GLY A 341 -14.23 -0.95 37.50
C GLY A 341 -15.60 -1.60 37.32
N MET A 342 -16.37 -1.78 38.40
CA MET A 342 -17.76 -2.27 38.30
C MET A 342 -18.68 -1.27 37.59
N GLY A 343 -18.47 0.04 37.79
CA GLY A 343 -19.20 1.08 37.07
C GLY A 343 -18.95 1.00 35.56
N CYS A 344 -17.68 0.91 35.15
CA CYS A 344 -17.30 0.74 33.75
C CYS A 344 -17.88 -0.55 33.13
N TYR A 345 -17.81 -1.67 33.84
CA TYR A 345 -18.36 -2.95 33.37
C TYR A 345 -19.87 -2.86 33.12
N ARG A 346 -20.64 -2.30 34.07
CA ARG A 346 -22.09 -2.14 33.92
C ARG A 346 -22.45 -1.22 32.75
N THR A 347 -21.75 -0.11 32.59
CA THR A 347 -21.98 0.83 31.48
C THR A 347 -21.65 0.18 30.14
N LEU A 348 -20.53 -0.54 30.04
CA LEU A 348 -20.14 -1.22 28.81
C LEU A 348 -21.13 -2.34 28.44
N MET A 349 -21.50 -3.20 29.39
CA MET A 349 -22.47 -4.28 29.14
C MET A 349 -23.85 -3.73 28.77
N GLY A 350 -24.26 -2.61 29.38
CA GLY A 350 -25.50 -1.91 29.00
C GLY A 350 -25.44 -1.32 27.59
N ALA A 351 -24.32 -0.68 27.21
CA ALA A 351 -24.11 -0.16 25.87
C ALA A 351 -24.10 -1.27 24.82
N LEU A 352 -23.41 -2.38 25.08
CA LEU A 352 -23.39 -3.56 24.21
C LEU A 352 -24.79 -4.16 24.01
N HIS A 353 -25.61 -4.23 25.07
CA HIS A 353 -27.00 -4.69 24.96
C HIS A 353 -27.86 -3.79 24.04
N LEU A 354 -27.49 -2.51 23.93
CA LEU A 354 -28.14 -1.53 23.07
C LEU A 354 -27.49 -1.39 21.69
N ASN A 355 -26.52 -2.26 21.35
CA ASN A 355 -25.68 -2.16 20.14
C ASN A 355 -24.95 -0.81 20.00
N LEU A 356 -24.61 -0.19 21.13
CA LEU A 356 -23.82 1.04 21.20
C LEU A 356 -22.38 0.73 21.62
N GLY A 357 -21.44 1.52 21.11
CA GLY A 357 -20.06 1.54 21.57
C GLY A 357 -19.90 2.25 22.91
N GLY A 358 -18.80 1.97 23.61
CA GLY A 358 -18.40 2.70 24.82
C GLY A 358 -17.27 3.67 24.52
N ALA A 359 -17.44 4.95 24.91
CA ALA A 359 -16.39 5.97 24.89
C ALA A 359 -16.18 6.50 26.32
N PRO A 360 -15.37 5.83 27.16
CA PRO A 360 -15.11 6.30 28.51
C PRO A 360 -14.26 7.59 28.45
N GLU A 361 -14.77 8.66 29.05
CA GLU A 361 -14.08 9.94 29.23
C GLU A 361 -13.79 10.18 30.72
N GLY A 362 -12.60 10.68 31.06
CA GLY A 362 -12.23 10.98 32.45
C GLY A 362 -10.74 11.06 32.72
#